data_AF-A0A5R2MTK2-F1
#
_entry.id   AF-A0A5R2MTK2-F1
#
_cell.length_a   1.000
_cell.length_b   1.000
_cell.length_c   1.000
_cell.angle_alpha   90.00
_cell.angle_beta   90.00
_cell.angle_gamma   90.00
#
_symmetry.space_group_name_H-M   'P 1'
#
loop_
_entity.id
_entity.type
_entity.pdbx_description
1 polymer ?
#
loop_
_entity_poly.entity_id
_entity_poly.type
_entity_poly.pdbx_seq_one_letter_code
_entity_poly.pdbx_strand_id
1 'polypeptide(L)'
;ASSAKTTGYLYDRDSANAARDDLEATLRMLAKTRVKSIDIIAHSMGTWLTMEALRQLAITGDRDLGGKLGYVILASPDIDVDVFKKQMIRYGKPTKPF
;
A
#
# COMPACT_ATOMS: atom_id res chain seq x y z
N ALA A 1 -13.12 -27.79 -13.49
CA ALA A 1 -11.66 -27.55 -13.47
C ALA A 1 -11.42 -26.07 -13.21
N SER A 2 -10.90 -25.72 -12.02
CA SER A 2 -10.78 -24.35 -11.49
C SER A 2 -9.37 -23.77 -11.70
N SER A 3 -8.80 -23.93 -12.89
CA SER A 3 -7.41 -23.52 -13.19
C SER A 3 -7.30 -22.14 -13.85
N ALA A 4 -8.43 -21.45 -14.08
CA ALA A 4 -8.45 -20.13 -14.72
C ALA A 4 -8.42 -18.94 -13.74
N LYS A 5 -8.80 -19.13 -12.47
CA LYS A 5 -8.71 -18.06 -11.44
C LYS A 5 -7.30 -17.93 -10.85
N THR A 6 -6.52 -19.01 -10.85
CA THR A 6 -5.17 -19.05 -10.28
C THR A 6 -4.12 -18.41 -11.19
N THR A 7 -4.33 -18.44 -12.52
CA THR A 7 -3.41 -17.85 -13.50
C THR A 7 -3.53 -16.32 -13.57
N GLY A 8 -4.74 -15.77 -13.43
CA GLY A 8 -4.95 -14.31 -13.33
C GLY A 8 -4.33 -13.71 -12.07
N TYR A 9 -4.44 -14.41 -10.94
CA TYR A 9 -3.88 -13.96 -9.66
C TYR A 9 -2.34 -13.94 -9.62
N LEU A 10 -1.68 -14.85 -10.35
CA LEU A 10 -0.23 -14.81 -10.53
C LEU A 10 0.20 -13.67 -11.47
N TYR A 11 -0.56 -13.43 -12.54
CA TYR A 11 -0.32 -12.33 -13.47
C TYR A 11 -0.53 -10.95 -12.82
N ASP A 12 -1.53 -10.82 -11.95
CA ASP A 12 -1.74 -9.62 -11.15
C ASP A 12 -0.68 -9.44 -10.05
N ARG A 13 -0.03 -10.49 -9.56
CA ARG A 13 1.04 -10.37 -8.55
C ARG A 13 2.34 -9.80 -9.12
N ASP A 14 2.75 -10.23 -10.31
CA ASP A 14 3.94 -9.65 -10.96
C ASP A 14 3.67 -8.20 -11.38
N SER A 15 2.45 -7.91 -11.87
CA SER A 15 2.00 -6.54 -12.18
C SER A 15 1.86 -5.68 -10.92
N ALA A 16 1.39 -6.25 -9.80
CA ALA A 16 1.27 -5.55 -8.52
C ALA A 16 2.63 -5.27 -7.87
N ASN A 17 3.63 -6.14 -8.06
CA ASN A 17 4.99 -5.88 -7.63
C ASN A 17 5.61 -4.69 -8.38
N ALA A 18 5.36 -4.56 -9.70
CA ALA A 18 5.77 -3.37 -10.46
C ALA A 18 5.00 -2.12 -10.01
N ALA A 19 3.67 -2.24 -9.86
CA ALA A 19 2.82 -1.14 -9.43
C ALA A 19 3.15 -0.60 -8.03
N ARG A 20 3.84 -1.40 -7.20
CA ARG A 20 4.23 -1.02 -5.83
C ARG A 20 5.28 0.08 -5.87
N ASP A 21 6.33 -0.11 -6.66
CA ASP A 21 7.42 0.86 -6.76
C ASP A 21 6.92 2.14 -7.47
N ASP A 22 6.03 2.00 -8.45
CA ASP A 22 5.35 3.14 -9.10
C ASP A 22 4.43 3.91 -8.14
N LEU A 23 3.68 3.20 -7.29
CA LEU A 23 2.85 3.84 -6.26
C LEU A 23 3.71 4.55 -5.22
N GLU A 24 4.80 3.93 -4.77
CA GLU A 24 5.78 4.58 -3.89
C GLU A 24 6.32 5.87 -4.52
N ALA A 25 6.80 5.80 -5.77
CA ALA A 25 7.33 6.94 -6.50
C ALA A 25 6.28 8.06 -6.64
N THR A 26 5.03 7.68 -6.93
CA THR A 26 3.90 8.60 -7.03
C THR A 26 3.63 9.31 -5.70
N LEU A 27 3.57 8.56 -4.60
CA LEU A 27 3.36 9.12 -3.25
C LEU A 27 4.49 10.08 -2.86
N ARG A 28 5.75 9.74 -3.16
CA ARG A 28 6.90 10.63 -2.95
C ARG A 28 6.83 11.89 -3.81
N MET A 29 6.39 11.75 -5.05
CA MET A 29 6.21 12.88 -5.97
C MET A 29 5.14 13.83 -5.43
N LEU A 30 3.99 13.32 -5.01
CA LEU A 30 2.94 14.09 -4.36
C LEU A 30 3.45 14.78 -3.10
N ALA A 31 4.23 14.07 -2.27
CA ALA A 31 4.81 14.60 -1.05
C ALA A 31 5.79 15.77 -1.29
N LYS A 32 6.42 15.86 -2.47
CA LYS A 32 7.28 17.00 -2.85
C LYS A 32 6.50 18.24 -3.29
N THR A 33 5.19 18.11 -3.54
CA THR A 33 4.33 19.25 -3.90
C THR A 33 3.85 20.03 -2.67
N ARG A 34 3.05 21.09 -2.90
CA ARG A 34 2.43 21.91 -1.84
C ARG A 34 1.15 21.32 -1.24
N VAL A 35 0.84 20.04 -1.50
CA VAL A 35 -0.32 19.37 -0.89
C VAL A 35 -0.22 19.35 0.63
N LYS A 36 -1.38 19.50 1.29
CA LYS A 36 -1.51 19.47 2.75
C LYS A 36 -1.59 18.05 3.29
N SER A 37 -2.28 17.16 2.56
CA SER A 37 -2.47 15.76 2.91
C SER A 37 -2.52 14.89 1.65
N ILE A 38 -2.17 13.63 1.82
CA ILE A 38 -2.33 12.56 0.84
C ILE A 38 -3.21 11.50 1.50
N ASP A 39 -4.47 11.44 1.09
CA ASP A 39 -5.43 10.45 1.56
C ASP A 39 -5.52 9.30 0.53
N ILE A 40 -5.51 8.06 1.02
CA ILE A 40 -5.48 6.85 0.19
C ILE A 40 -6.74 6.03 0.46
N ILE A 41 -7.46 5.65 -0.60
CA ILE A 41 -8.58 4.71 -0.53
C ILE A 41 -8.26 3.58 -1.49
N ALA A 42 -8.20 2.36 -0.96
CA ALA A 42 -7.85 1.18 -1.72
C ALA A 42 -8.91 0.09 -1.55
N HIS A 43 -9.18 -0.68 -2.62
CA HIS A 43 -10.20 -1.72 -2.62
C HIS A 43 -9.64 -3.07 -3.10
N SER A 44 -10.09 -4.18 -2.51
CA SER A 44 -9.72 -5.54 -2.93
C SER A 44 -8.18 -5.70 -2.97
N MET A 45 -7.60 -6.13 -4.08
CA MET A 45 -6.14 -6.28 -4.24
C MET A 45 -5.37 -4.96 -4.09
N GLY A 46 -5.99 -3.80 -4.35
CA GLY A 46 -5.36 -2.50 -4.16
C GLY A 46 -4.95 -2.24 -2.70
N THR A 47 -5.60 -2.91 -1.74
CA THR A 47 -5.27 -2.80 -0.32
C THR A 47 -3.92 -3.42 0.00
N TRP A 48 -3.62 -4.58 -0.60
CA TRP A 48 -2.31 -5.22 -0.49
C TRP A 48 -1.20 -4.36 -1.11
N LEU A 49 -1.46 -3.83 -2.31
CA LEU A 49 -0.53 -2.94 -3.01
C LEU A 49 -0.21 -1.69 -2.20
N THR A 50 -1.24 -1.05 -1.65
CA THR A 50 -1.11 0.14 -0.80
C THR A 50 -0.27 -0.17 0.43
N MET A 51 -0.58 -1.26 1.12
CA MET A 51 0.16 -1.66 2.32
C MET A 51 1.62 -1.99 2.03
N GLU A 52 1.90 -2.60 0.88
CA GLU A 52 3.27 -2.92 0.47
C GLU A 52 4.09 -1.66 0.13
N ALA A 53 3.48 -0.67 -0.55
CA ALA A 53 4.11 0.62 -0.80
C ALA A 53 4.37 1.40 0.50
N LEU A 54 3.38 1.45 1.41
CA LEU A 54 3.55 2.09 2.72
C LEU A 54 4.65 1.40 3.55
N ARG A 55 4.74 0.07 3.49
CA ARG A 55 5.81 -0.69 4.15
C ARG A 55 7.19 -0.30 3.64
N GLN A 56 7.36 -0.08 2.33
CA GLN A 56 8.65 0.38 1.78
C GLN A 56 8.98 1.80 2.16
N LEU A 57 8.00 2.71 2.12
CA LEU A 57 8.17 4.07 2.62
C LEU A 57 8.64 4.06 4.08
N ALA A 58 8.10 3.16 4.90
CA ALA A 58 8.56 3.01 6.28
C ALA A 58 10.01 2.51 6.38
N ILE A 59 10.38 1.51 5.58
CA ILE A 59 11.75 0.93 5.56
C ILE A 59 12.79 1.96 5.12
N THR A 60 12.42 2.83 4.19
CA THR A 60 13.31 3.86 3.62
C THR A 60 13.33 5.16 4.41
N GLY A 61 12.54 5.28 5.49
CA GLY A 61 12.54 6.43 6.38
C GLY A 61 11.48 7.50 6.07
N ASP A 62 10.64 7.30 5.06
CA ASP A 62 9.60 8.24 4.61
C ASP A 62 8.18 7.76 4.95
N ARG A 63 8.05 7.04 6.08
CA ARG A 63 6.84 6.35 6.54
C ARG A 63 5.55 7.17 6.45
N ASP A 64 5.63 8.46 6.75
CA ASP A 64 4.49 9.38 6.81
C ASP A 64 4.56 10.47 5.72
N LEU A 65 5.44 10.28 4.72
CA LEU A 65 5.64 11.21 3.61
C LEU A 65 5.97 12.64 4.07
N GLY A 66 6.78 12.77 5.12
CA GLY A 66 7.12 14.05 5.74
C GLY A 66 5.93 14.67 6.49
N GLY A 67 5.13 13.82 7.15
CA GLY A 67 3.92 14.21 7.86
C GLY A 67 2.70 14.51 6.98
N LYS A 68 2.76 14.24 5.67
CA LYS A 68 1.68 14.49 4.71
C LYS A 68 0.73 13.30 4.52
N LEU A 69 1.08 12.11 5.01
CA LEU A 69 0.19 10.96 4.94
C LEU A 69 -1.07 11.20 5.81
N GLY A 70 -2.22 11.23 5.15
CA GLY A 70 -3.52 11.48 5.75
C GLY A 70 -4.22 10.21 6.20
N TYR A 71 -5.48 10.05 5.80
CA TYR A 71 -6.25 8.83 6.01
C TYR A 71 -5.84 7.75 5.01
N VAL A 72 -5.79 6.51 5.48
CA VAL A 72 -5.63 5.33 4.64
C VAL A 72 -6.84 4.45 4.92
N ILE A 73 -7.66 4.20 3.90
CA ILE A 73 -8.89 3.41 4.00
C ILE A 73 -8.72 2.17 3.12
N LEU A 74 -8.81 0.99 3.75
CA LEU A 74 -8.72 -0.30 3.08
C LEU A 74 -10.11 -0.94 3.02
N ALA A 75 -10.77 -0.85 1.87
CA ALA A 75 -12.13 -1.34 1.66
C ALA A 75 -12.13 -2.77 1.10
N SER A 76 -12.92 -3.66 1.70
CA SER A 76 -13.05 -5.08 1.29
C SER A 76 -11.69 -5.72 0.96
N PRO A 77 -10.73 -5.67 1.89
CA PRO A 77 -9.34 -5.96 1.56
C PRO A 77 -9.15 -7.44 1.23
N ASP A 78 -8.50 -7.72 0.11
CA ASP A 78 -8.07 -9.07 -0.28
C ASP A 78 -6.63 -9.33 0.19
N ILE A 79 -6.38 -9.02 1.47
CA ILE A 79 -5.12 -9.27 2.15
C ILE A 79 -5.37 -10.23 3.30
N ASP A 80 -4.55 -11.27 3.37
CA ASP A 80 -4.54 -12.16 4.53
C ASP A 80 -4.19 -11.37 5.80
N VAL A 81 -4.96 -11.57 6.87
CA VAL A 81 -4.83 -10.81 8.12
C VAL A 81 -3.44 -10.93 8.75
N ASP A 82 -2.77 -12.07 8.60
CA ASP A 82 -1.44 -12.29 9.14
C ASP A 82 -0.36 -11.65 8.26
N VAL A 83 -0.58 -11.57 6.95
CA VAL A 83 0.23 -10.74 6.05
C VAL A 83 0.10 -9.27 6.41
N PHE A 84 -1.13 -8.78 6.61
CA PHE A 84 -1.39 -7.40 7.03
C PHE A 84 -0.69 -7.08 8.36
N LYS A 85 -0.82 -7.95 9.38
CA LYS A 85 -0.12 -7.77 10.66
C LYS A 85 1.40 -7.69 10.49
N LYS A 86 1.99 -8.56 9.66
CA LYS A 86 3.44 -8.53 9.38
C LYS A 86 3.85 -7.23 8.69
N GLN A 87 3.06 -6.76 7.72
CA GLN A 87 3.29 -5.48 7.06
C GLN A 87 3.17 -4.33 8.06
N MET A 88 2.16 -4.34 8.94
CA MET A 88 1.97 -3.34 10.00
C MET A 88 3.09 -3.33 11.04
N ILE A 89 3.61 -4.50 11.44
CA ILE A 89 4.79 -4.58 12.33
C ILE A 89 5.98 -3.89 11.68
N ARG A 90 6.13 -4.04 10.35
CA ARG A 90 7.25 -3.44 9.63
C ARG A 90 7.05 -1.97 9.28
N TYR A 91 5.81 -1.57 9.06
CA TYR A 91 5.41 -0.18 8.87
C TYR A 91 5.48 0.62 10.19
N GLY A 92 5.07 0.04 11.31
CA GLY A 92 5.00 0.67 12.64
C GLY A 92 3.61 1.21 12.98
N LYS A 93 3.49 1.94 14.10
CA LYS A 93 2.21 2.53 14.52
C LYS A 93 1.91 3.78 13.66
N PRO A 94 0.82 3.82 12.88
CA PRO A 94 0.48 5.00 12.11
C PRO A 94 0.03 6.14 13.04
N THR A 95 0.18 7.38 12.56
CA THR A 95 -0.28 8.58 13.29
C THR A 95 -1.81 8.63 13.36
N LYS A 96 -2.48 8.16 12.30
CA LYS A 96 -3.93 7.96 12.24
C LYS A 96 -4.23 6.47 12.04
N PRO A 97 -5.27 5.91 12.67
CA PRO A 97 -5.66 4.52 12.42
C PRO A 97 -5.96 4.28 10.93
N PHE A 98 -5.66 3.06 10.47
CA PHE A 98 -6.11 2.53 9.18
C PHE A 98 -7.41 1.75 9.37
#